data_AF-A0A0L0NIE9-F1
#
_entry.id   AF-A0A0L0NIE9-F1
#
_cell.length_a   1.000
_cell.length_b   1.000
_cell.length_c   1.000
_cell.angle_alpha   90.00
_cell.angle_beta   90.00
_cell.angle_gamma   90.00
#
_symmetry.space_group_name_H-M   'P 1'
#
loop_
_entity.id
_entity.type
_entity.pdbx_description
1 polymer ?
#
loop_
_entity_poly.entity_id
_entity_poly.type
_entity_poly.pdbx_seq_one_letter_code
_entity_poly.pdbx_strand_id
1 'polypeptide(L)'
;MLVVEEERYIHEDVERIESSIADRVRDDPKHIRNLLNRDHEIAQLLDQIQEQAKHLQGIFNDDVGSTARDLEHLGAVDSFGEFYNQLNELRDHHARYPNEQAENSELRYKTKRSGDGTGLAPSIVDSLFSGEEAYGRFFDLNTSHEAFLNLPNVKRLTYLQYLENFDNFTPGLGGVKRAEKLTDQYFKYVGDLAEYLTLFRKRTKPLEDTDKVVSEFDAEFEKAWDKDEVKGWQMDQPSADGTTNIVTNAEAVWCDDCEREFKNENVYKGHLTGRKHIKAAEQRKQRQPETGEETTDRKGSIVSAKRVKERAVAEREYRVKRLASSMSTERSDTRVNVERKQGMTERERQQELDNLLNVSETPRGGAAEDGEEEGEDGEEKIYNPLKLPLAWDGKPIPFWLYRLHG
;
A
#
# COMPACT_ATOMS: atom_id res chain seq x y z
N MET A 1 3.34 -23.74 36.90
CA MET A 1 3.91 -24.56 35.81
C MET A 1 4.09 -23.63 34.64
N LEU A 2 5.26 -23.11 34.32
CA LEU A 2 6.51 -22.84 35.05
C LEU A 2 7.17 -21.96 33.99
N VAL A 3 7.44 -20.68 34.26
CA VAL A 3 7.86 -19.69 33.24
C VAL A 3 8.87 -20.26 32.22
N VAL A 4 9.77 -21.13 32.65
CA VAL A 4 10.74 -21.87 31.82
C VAL A 4 10.13 -22.77 30.73
N GLU A 5 9.03 -23.48 31.00
CA GLU A 5 8.35 -24.30 29.97
C GLU A 5 7.65 -23.42 28.94
N GLU A 6 7.12 -22.27 29.37
CA GLU A 6 6.51 -21.30 28.45
C GLU A 6 7.57 -20.65 27.55
N GLU A 7 8.72 -20.26 28.12
CA GLU A 7 9.90 -19.83 27.36
C GLU A 7 10.36 -20.91 26.36
N ARG A 8 10.50 -22.17 26.82
CA ARG A 8 10.89 -23.31 25.98
C ARG A 8 9.90 -23.51 24.83
N TYR A 9 8.61 -23.45 25.12
CA TYR A 9 7.54 -23.59 24.14
C TYR A 9 7.59 -22.49 23.09
N ILE A 10 7.74 -21.22 23.51
CA ILE A 10 7.85 -20.09 22.59
C ILE A 10 9.07 -20.24 21.68
N HIS A 11 10.23 -20.59 22.24
CA HIS A 11 11.44 -20.84 21.44
C HIS A 11 11.26 -21.99 20.45
N GLU A 12 10.65 -23.11 20.87
CA GLU A 12 10.33 -24.21 19.96
C GLU A 12 9.37 -23.74 18.85
N ASP A 13 8.30 -23.02 19.18
CA ASP A 13 7.31 -22.53 18.23
C ASP A 13 7.95 -21.61 17.18
N VAL A 14 8.81 -20.67 17.59
CA VAL A 14 9.57 -19.80 16.69
C VAL A 14 10.43 -20.61 15.73
N GLU A 15 11.20 -21.61 16.21
CA GLU A 15 12.03 -22.47 15.37
C GLU A 15 11.18 -23.26 14.36
N ARG A 16 9.98 -23.71 14.75
CA ARG A 16 9.04 -24.40 13.86
C ARG A 16 8.49 -23.46 12.79
N ILE A 17 8.17 -22.22 13.15
CA ILE A 17 7.72 -21.21 12.19
C ILE A 17 8.85 -20.88 11.21
N GLU A 18 10.08 -20.67 11.69
CA GLU A 18 11.25 -20.40 10.84
C GLU A 18 11.53 -21.55 9.85
N SER A 19 11.47 -22.80 10.32
CA SER A 19 11.59 -23.99 9.46
C SER A 19 10.50 -24.00 8.37
N SER A 20 9.27 -23.63 8.74
CA SER A 20 8.12 -23.57 7.84
C SER A 20 8.22 -22.44 6.79
N ILE A 21 8.78 -21.30 7.18
CA ILE A 21 9.14 -20.20 6.27
C ILE A 21 10.23 -20.68 5.31
N ALA A 22 11.27 -21.33 5.80
CA ALA A 22 12.37 -21.82 4.96
C ALA A 22 11.89 -22.81 3.89
N ASP A 23 10.97 -23.71 4.25
CA ASP A 23 10.36 -24.63 3.29
C ASP A 23 9.52 -23.90 2.22
N ARG A 24 8.76 -22.86 2.60
CA ARG A 24 8.01 -22.03 1.64
C ARG A 24 8.91 -21.23 0.73
N VAL A 25 9.95 -20.57 1.27
CA VAL A 25 10.91 -19.79 0.48
C VAL A 25 11.63 -20.66 -0.56
N ARG A 26 11.83 -21.95 -0.26
CA ARG A 26 12.41 -22.92 -1.21
C ARG A 26 11.46 -23.25 -2.36
N ASP A 27 10.15 -23.12 -2.17
CA ASP A 27 9.17 -23.33 -3.24
C ASP A 27 9.13 -22.11 -4.16
N ASP A 28 9.31 -22.33 -5.47
CA ASP A 28 9.33 -21.29 -6.50
C ASP A 28 8.15 -21.48 -7.48
N PRO A 29 6.93 -21.07 -7.07
CA PRO A 29 5.75 -21.18 -7.92
C PRO A 29 5.82 -20.19 -9.08
N LYS A 30 5.59 -20.69 -10.31
CA LYS A 30 5.62 -19.87 -11.53
C LYS A 30 4.39 -18.95 -11.67
N HIS A 31 3.24 -19.37 -11.15
CA HIS A 31 1.98 -18.64 -11.30
C HIS A 31 1.88 -17.52 -10.27
N ILE A 32 1.55 -16.29 -10.70
CA ILE A 32 1.47 -15.11 -9.81
C ILE A 32 0.57 -15.31 -8.60
N ARG A 33 -0.61 -15.93 -8.77
CA ARG A 33 -1.52 -16.29 -7.66
C ARG A 33 -0.81 -17.12 -6.58
N ASN A 34 -0.07 -18.16 -6.99
CA ASN A 34 0.58 -19.09 -6.07
C ASN A 34 1.82 -18.46 -5.41
N LEU A 35 2.57 -17.68 -6.18
CA LEU A 35 3.67 -16.85 -5.67
C LEU A 35 3.19 -15.90 -4.58
N LEU A 36 2.10 -15.19 -4.87
CA LEU A 36 1.53 -14.25 -3.93
C LEU A 36 0.94 -14.95 -2.71
N ASN A 37 0.31 -16.12 -2.89
CA ASN A 37 -0.22 -16.91 -1.77
C ASN A 37 0.91 -17.37 -0.84
N ARG A 38 2.01 -17.87 -1.39
CA ARG A 38 3.22 -18.22 -0.63
C ARG A 38 3.73 -17.02 0.16
N ASP A 39 3.82 -15.85 -0.48
CA ASP A 39 4.34 -14.64 0.17
C ASP A 39 3.42 -14.15 1.29
N HIS A 40 2.10 -14.23 1.13
CA HIS A 40 1.13 -13.94 2.20
C HIS A 40 1.20 -14.94 3.35
N GLU A 41 1.34 -16.24 3.05
CA GLU A 41 1.54 -17.25 4.09
C GLU A 41 2.83 -17.00 4.89
N ILE A 42 3.92 -16.64 4.22
CA ILE A 42 5.17 -16.27 4.89
C ILE A 42 4.95 -15.02 5.75
N ALA A 43 4.25 -14.00 5.26
CA ALA A 43 3.96 -12.80 6.03
C ALA A 43 3.18 -13.11 7.32
N GLN A 44 2.15 -13.96 7.25
CA GLN A 44 1.40 -14.41 8.43
C GLN A 44 2.28 -15.15 9.45
N LEU A 45 3.20 -15.99 8.97
CA LEU A 45 4.16 -16.70 9.82
C LEU A 45 5.14 -15.71 10.49
N LEU A 46 5.58 -14.67 9.77
CA LEU A 46 6.42 -13.62 10.34
C LEU A 46 5.67 -12.81 11.41
N ASP A 47 4.39 -12.51 11.20
CA ASP A 47 3.55 -11.85 12.21
C ASP A 47 3.43 -12.72 13.47
N GLN A 48 3.25 -14.04 13.31
CA GLN A 48 3.25 -14.99 14.43
C GLN A 48 4.58 -14.99 15.19
N ILE A 49 5.74 -14.95 14.50
CA ILE A 49 7.05 -14.82 15.17
C ILE A 49 7.10 -13.52 15.99
N GLN A 50 6.59 -12.40 15.45
CA GLN A 50 6.58 -11.14 16.19
C GLN A 50 5.68 -11.18 17.42
N GLU A 51 4.52 -11.83 17.33
CA GLU A 51 3.62 -12.04 18.47
C GLU A 51 4.29 -12.89 19.56
N GLN A 52 4.92 -14.00 19.17
CA GLN A 52 5.68 -14.86 20.07
C GLN A 52 6.85 -14.13 20.73
N ALA A 53 7.60 -13.34 19.95
CA ALA A 53 8.71 -12.54 20.47
C ALA A 53 8.23 -11.45 21.46
N LYS A 54 7.09 -10.81 21.20
CA LYS A 54 6.47 -9.86 22.14
C LYS A 54 6.03 -10.56 23.43
N HIS A 55 5.47 -11.77 23.32
CA HIS A 55 5.09 -12.56 24.47
C HIS A 55 6.32 -12.92 25.33
N LEU A 56 7.39 -13.40 24.70
CA LEU A 56 8.66 -13.71 25.37
C LEU A 56 9.29 -12.48 26.04
N GLN A 57 9.26 -11.32 25.38
CA GLN A 57 9.70 -10.07 25.99
C GLN A 57 8.85 -9.69 27.21
N GLY A 58 7.53 -9.95 27.17
CA GLY A 58 6.65 -9.77 28.32
C GLY A 58 7.03 -10.64 29.51
N ILE A 59 7.42 -11.89 29.26
CA ILE A 59 7.91 -12.82 30.27
C ILE A 59 9.25 -12.33 30.86
N PHE A 60 10.19 -11.86 30.05
CA PHE A 60 11.47 -11.35 30.54
C PHE A 60 11.38 -10.01 31.27
N ASN A 61 10.46 -9.14 30.85
CA ASN A 61 10.24 -7.82 31.45
C ASN A 61 9.24 -7.86 32.62
N ASP A 62 9.01 -9.04 33.22
CA ASP A 62 7.97 -9.29 34.22
C ASP A 62 7.98 -8.27 35.39
N ASP A 63 7.12 -7.26 35.27
CA ASP A 63 6.88 -6.22 36.28
C ASP A 63 6.19 -6.78 37.55
N VAL A 64 5.64 -8.00 37.51
CA VAL A 64 4.81 -8.60 38.56
C VAL A 64 5.61 -9.58 39.45
N GLY A 65 6.81 -9.99 39.03
CA GLY A 65 7.71 -10.87 39.77
C GLY A 65 7.25 -12.32 39.84
N SER A 66 6.42 -12.76 38.90
CA SER A 66 6.02 -14.16 38.72
C SER A 66 7.21 -15.07 38.46
N THR A 67 8.19 -14.65 37.65
CA THR A 67 9.44 -15.40 37.41
C THR A 67 10.25 -15.54 38.70
N ALA A 68 10.29 -14.50 39.53
CA ALA A 68 10.96 -14.55 40.84
C ALA A 68 10.24 -15.49 41.81
N ARG A 69 8.90 -15.51 41.82
CA ARG A 69 8.10 -16.44 42.64
C ARG A 69 8.25 -17.89 42.19
N ASP A 70 8.25 -18.13 40.88
CA ASP A 70 8.48 -19.47 40.32
C ASP A 70 9.89 -19.97 40.67
N LEU A 71 10.91 -19.11 40.59
CA LEU A 71 12.27 -19.43 41.03
C LEU A 71 12.36 -19.68 42.55
N GLU A 72 11.64 -18.92 43.37
CA GLU A 72 11.57 -19.12 44.82
C GLU A 72 10.90 -20.47 45.16
N HIS A 73 9.84 -20.84 44.44
CA HIS A 73 9.16 -22.13 44.56
C HIS A 73 10.09 -23.29 44.16
N LEU A 74 10.86 -23.14 43.08
CA LEU A 74 11.88 -24.10 42.67
C LEU A 74 13.06 -24.18 43.67
N GLY A 75 13.35 -23.09 44.37
CA GLY A 75 14.38 -22.99 45.41
C GLY A 75 13.92 -23.42 46.81
N ALA A 76 12.69 -23.91 46.97
CA ALA A 76 12.15 -24.31 48.26
C ALA A 76 12.89 -25.52 48.87
N VAL A 77 12.82 -25.63 50.21
CA VAL A 77 13.55 -26.63 51.02
C VAL A 77 13.17 -28.08 50.67
N ASP A 78 11.97 -28.31 50.11
CA ASP A 78 11.50 -29.62 49.63
C ASP A 78 11.12 -29.61 48.13
N SER A 79 12.05 -29.14 47.31
CA SER A 79 11.92 -29.07 45.85
C SER A 79 11.69 -30.45 45.20
N PHE A 80 12.22 -31.52 45.79
CA PHE A 80 12.00 -32.88 45.30
C PHE A 80 10.59 -33.40 45.61
N GLY A 81 10.04 -33.12 46.81
CA GLY A 81 8.67 -33.51 47.16
C GLY A 81 7.63 -32.89 46.22
N GLU A 82 7.76 -31.60 45.92
CA GLU A 82 6.89 -30.90 44.98
C GLU A 82 6.99 -31.44 43.55
N PHE A 83 8.20 -31.74 43.08
CA PHE A 83 8.41 -32.38 41.78
C PHE A 83 7.69 -33.73 41.68
N TYR A 84 7.81 -34.58 42.71
CA TYR A 84 7.13 -35.88 42.70
C TYR A 84 5.60 -35.74 42.80
N ASN A 85 5.08 -34.72 43.48
CA ASN A 85 3.65 -34.42 43.49
C ASN A 85 3.16 -34.06 42.08
N GLN A 86 3.83 -33.15 41.38
CA GLN A 86 3.50 -32.78 40.00
C GLN A 86 3.62 -33.98 39.04
N LEU A 87 4.65 -34.82 39.21
CA LEU A 87 4.82 -36.03 38.41
C LEU A 87 3.67 -37.02 38.65
N ASN A 88 3.20 -37.19 39.89
CA ASN A 88 2.08 -38.07 40.20
C ASN A 88 0.78 -37.54 39.60
N GLU A 89 0.54 -36.22 39.64
CA GLU A 89 -0.61 -35.59 38.96
C GLU A 89 -0.58 -35.84 37.44
N LEU A 90 0.59 -35.71 36.80
CA LEU A 90 0.76 -35.99 35.38
C LEU A 90 0.51 -37.47 35.04
N ARG A 91 1.00 -38.39 35.89
CA ARG A 91 0.76 -39.83 35.72
C ARG A 91 -0.72 -40.18 35.88
N ASP A 92 -1.40 -39.57 36.85
CA ASP A 92 -2.83 -39.74 37.04
C ASP A 92 -3.63 -39.20 35.85
N HIS A 93 -3.21 -38.09 35.26
CA HIS A 93 -3.80 -37.55 34.04
C HIS A 93 -3.69 -38.53 32.86
N HIS A 94 -2.48 -39.01 32.55
CA HIS A 94 -2.26 -39.97 31.47
C HIS A 94 -2.95 -41.32 31.72
N ALA A 95 -3.11 -41.73 32.98
CA ALA A 95 -3.89 -42.92 33.32
C ALA A 95 -5.39 -42.74 33.03
N ARG A 96 -5.92 -41.52 33.21
CA ARG A 96 -7.32 -41.18 32.88
C ARG A 96 -7.55 -40.99 31.38
N TYR A 97 -6.54 -40.48 30.66
CA TYR A 97 -6.62 -40.17 29.23
C TYR A 97 -5.54 -40.91 28.40
N PRO A 98 -5.57 -42.25 28.32
CA PRO A 98 -4.52 -43.03 27.67
C PRO A 98 -4.47 -42.90 26.15
N ASN A 99 -5.53 -42.38 25.52
CA ASN A 99 -5.62 -42.17 24.08
C ASN A 99 -5.39 -40.71 23.66
N GLU A 100 -5.10 -39.82 24.61
CA GLU A 100 -4.74 -38.45 24.30
C GLU A 100 -3.42 -38.45 23.54
N GLN A 101 -3.45 -37.95 22.30
CA GLN A 101 -2.25 -37.85 21.50
C GLN A 101 -1.43 -36.65 21.96
N ALA A 102 -0.13 -36.86 22.11
CA ALA A 102 0.80 -35.76 22.31
C ALA A 102 0.72 -34.82 21.10
N GLU A 103 0.68 -33.51 21.36
CA GLU A 103 0.74 -32.51 20.32
C GLU A 103 2.06 -32.63 19.56
N ASN A 104 1.99 -32.75 18.23
CA ASN A 104 3.18 -32.79 17.40
C ASN A 104 3.49 -31.38 16.86
N SER A 105 4.39 -30.69 17.56
CA SER A 105 4.84 -29.33 17.20
C SER A 105 5.41 -29.26 15.77
N GLU A 106 6.00 -30.35 15.26
CA GLU A 106 6.57 -30.39 13.90
C GLU A 106 5.52 -30.38 12.78
N LEU A 107 4.28 -30.74 13.08
CA LEU A 107 3.20 -30.75 12.09
C LEU A 107 2.41 -29.44 12.06
N ARG A 108 2.55 -28.59 13.09
CA ARG A 108 1.71 -27.40 13.30
C ARG A 108 1.71 -26.44 12.10
N TYR A 109 2.88 -26.19 11.51
CA TYR A 109 3.06 -25.25 10.41
C TYR A 109 3.41 -25.88 9.07
N LYS A 110 3.47 -27.23 8.98
CA LYS A 110 3.82 -27.89 7.73
C LYS A 110 2.79 -27.58 6.64
N THR A 111 3.28 -27.25 5.45
CA THR A 111 2.43 -27.07 4.27
C THR A 111 1.70 -28.37 3.98
N LYS A 112 0.36 -28.34 4.04
CA LYS A 112 -0.47 -29.45 3.58
C LYS A 112 -0.34 -29.49 2.06
N ARG A 113 0.34 -30.50 1.53
CA ARG A 113 0.38 -30.72 0.08
C ARG A 113 -1.05 -31.03 -0.37
N SER A 114 -1.56 -30.28 -1.34
CA SER A 114 -2.81 -30.58 -2.06
C SER A 114 -2.64 -31.88 -2.86
N GLY A 115 -2.62 -33.02 -2.17
CA GLY A 115 -2.49 -34.36 -2.74
C GLY A 115 -3.75 -35.21 -2.61
N ASP A 116 -4.73 -34.79 -1.82
CA ASP A 116 -5.88 -35.63 -1.43
C ASP A 116 -7.12 -35.48 -2.34
N GLY A 117 -6.95 -35.03 -3.59
CA GLY A 117 -7.99 -35.12 -4.62
C GLY A 117 -9.25 -34.26 -4.40
N THR A 118 -9.32 -33.47 -3.33
CA THR A 118 -10.23 -32.33 -3.22
C THR A 118 -9.58 -31.17 -3.96
N GLY A 119 -10.32 -30.49 -4.85
CA GLY A 119 -9.81 -29.36 -5.65
C GLY A 119 -9.08 -28.29 -4.82
N LEU A 120 -8.44 -27.33 -5.50
CA LEU A 120 -7.67 -26.27 -4.86
C LEU A 120 -8.43 -25.68 -3.66
N ALA A 121 -7.84 -25.83 -2.47
CA ALA A 121 -8.33 -25.13 -1.30
C ALA A 121 -8.35 -23.63 -1.62
N PRO A 122 -9.44 -22.90 -1.27
CA PRO A 122 -9.48 -21.46 -1.41
C PRO A 122 -8.24 -20.84 -0.77
N SER A 123 -7.54 -20.00 -1.52
CA SER A 123 -6.32 -19.34 -1.06
C SER A 123 -6.68 -17.98 -0.45
N ILE A 124 -5.82 -17.44 0.42
CA ILE A 124 -6.08 -16.12 1.01
C ILE A 124 -6.21 -15.05 -0.08
N VAL A 125 -5.41 -15.20 -1.14
CA VAL A 125 -5.28 -14.27 -2.25
C VAL A 125 -6.56 -14.14 -3.08
N ASP A 126 -7.40 -15.18 -3.12
CA ASP A 126 -8.65 -15.18 -3.90
C ASP A 126 -9.65 -14.13 -3.43
N SER A 127 -9.56 -13.74 -2.15
CA SER A 127 -10.40 -12.70 -1.56
C SER A 127 -9.74 -11.32 -1.53
N LEU A 128 -8.43 -11.26 -1.78
CA LEU A 128 -7.66 -10.03 -1.63
C LEU A 128 -7.76 -9.11 -2.84
N PHE A 129 -7.98 -9.64 -4.05
CA PHE A 129 -7.92 -8.84 -5.29
C PHE A 129 -9.24 -8.85 -6.04
N SER A 130 -9.55 -7.74 -6.70
CA SER A 130 -10.60 -7.74 -7.70
C SER A 130 -10.14 -8.51 -8.94
N GLY A 131 -11.09 -8.98 -9.76
CA GLY A 131 -10.77 -9.61 -11.05
C GLY A 131 -10.02 -8.67 -12.00
N GLU A 132 -10.25 -7.36 -11.90
CA GLU A 132 -9.55 -6.36 -12.71
C GLU A 132 -8.10 -6.16 -12.25
N GLU A 133 -7.80 -6.37 -10.96
CA GLU A 133 -6.43 -6.26 -10.42
C GLU A 133 -5.53 -7.45 -10.80
N ALA A 134 -6.12 -8.57 -11.26
CA ALA A 134 -5.40 -9.74 -11.77
C ALA A 134 -4.25 -10.19 -10.85
N TYR A 135 -4.56 -10.38 -9.55
CA TYR A 135 -3.60 -10.75 -8.51
C TYR A 135 -2.42 -9.77 -8.36
N GLY A 136 -2.69 -8.47 -8.50
CA GLY A 136 -1.70 -7.42 -8.31
C GLY A 136 -0.95 -7.01 -9.58
N ARG A 137 -1.33 -7.56 -10.74
CA ARG A 137 -0.72 -7.20 -12.03
C ARG A 137 -1.16 -5.82 -12.52
N PHE A 138 -2.39 -5.43 -12.21
CA PHE A 138 -2.97 -4.17 -12.68
C PHE A 138 -3.61 -3.40 -11.53
N PHE A 139 -3.69 -2.08 -11.66
CA PHE A 139 -4.53 -1.25 -10.81
C PHE A 139 -5.98 -1.24 -11.32
N ASP A 140 -6.92 -1.29 -10.39
CA ASP A 140 -8.32 -0.99 -10.65
C ASP A 140 -8.62 0.46 -10.22
N LEU A 141 -8.42 1.39 -11.14
CA LEU A 141 -8.62 2.82 -10.91
C LEU A 141 -9.97 3.33 -11.42
N ASN A 142 -10.92 2.45 -11.76
CA ASN A 142 -12.24 2.86 -12.27
C ASN A 142 -12.99 3.72 -11.25
N THR A 143 -13.06 3.28 -9.99
CA THR A 143 -13.69 4.05 -8.90
C THR A 143 -13.03 5.42 -8.69
N SER A 144 -11.70 5.46 -8.80
CA SER A 144 -10.93 6.72 -8.69
C SER A 144 -11.20 7.64 -9.88
N HIS A 145 -11.33 7.09 -11.09
CA HIS A 145 -11.67 7.86 -12.29
C HIS A 145 -13.07 8.45 -12.21
N GLU A 146 -14.06 7.69 -11.75
CA GLU A 146 -15.42 8.19 -11.51
C GLU A 146 -15.43 9.32 -10.47
N ALA A 147 -14.71 9.14 -9.37
CA ALA A 147 -14.55 10.18 -8.35
C ALA A 147 -13.88 11.44 -8.92
N PHE A 148 -12.86 11.29 -9.77
CA PHE A 148 -12.22 12.40 -10.47
C PHE A 148 -13.19 13.15 -11.39
N LEU A 149 -14.00 12.44 -12.18
CA LEU A 149 -14.98 13.04 -13.09
C LEU A 149 -16.09 13.82 -12.37
N ASN A 150 -16.34 13.49 -11.10
CA ASN A 150 -17.33 14.17 -10.25
C ASN A 150 -16.79 15.45 -9.59
N LEU A 151 -15.49 15.73 -9.68
CA LEU A 151 -14.91 16.96 -9.15
C LEU A 151 -15.36 18.19 -9.95
N PRO A 152 -15.51 19.37 -9.31
CA PRO A 152 -15.87 20.59 -10.02
C PRO A 152 -14.72 21.06 -10.93
N ASN A 153 -15.08 21.56 -12.13
CA ASN A 153 -14.17 22.21 -13.08
C ASN A 153 -12.96 21.38 -13.55
N VAL A 154 -13.00 20.05 -13.42
CA VAL A 154 -11.99 19.17 -14.03
C VAL A 154 -12.13 19.13 -15.55
N LYS A 155 -11.00 18.96 -16.23
CA LYS A 155 -11.03 18.50 -17.62
C LYS A 155 -11.50 17.05 -17.61
N ARG A 156 -12.58 16.75 -18.34
CA ARG A 156 -13.08 15.38 -18.49
C ARG A 156 -12.06 14.56 -19.29
N LEU A 157 -11.34 13.68 -18.62
CA LEU A 157 -10.40 12.74 -19.22
C LEU A 157 -11.09 11.40 -19.50
N THR A 158 -10.78 10.77 -20.62
CA THR A 158 -11.11 9.35 -20.81
C THR A 158 -10.35 8.49 -19.80
N TYR A 159 -10.75 7.23 -19.60
CA TYR A 159 -10.07 6.38 -18.62
C TYR A 159 -8.58 6.20 -18.93
N LEU A 160 -8.21 5.97 -20.21
CA LEU A 160 -6.80 5.91 -20.62
C LEU A 160 -6.03 7.22 -20.33
N GLN A 161 -6.63 8.36 -20.64
CA GLN A 161 -6.01 9.66 -20.34
C GLN A 161 -5.86 9.89 -18.84
N TYR A 162 -6.80 9.39 -18.03
CA TYR A 162 -6.71 9.43 -16.59
C TYR A 162 -5.56 8.54 -16.07
N LEU A 163 -5.44 7.30 -16.54
CA LEU A 163 -4.34 6.39 -16.17
C LEU A 163 -2.94 6.96 -16.52
N GLU A 164 -2.84 7.73 -17.60
CA GLU A 164 -1.61 8.43 -17.96
C GLU A 164 -1.28 9.58 -17.00
N ASN A 165 -2.28 10.21 -16.38
CA ASN A 165 -2.14 11.52 -15.75
C ASN A 165 -2.56 11.60 -14.27
N PHE A 166 -3.07 10.52 -13.66
CA PHE A 166 -3.64 10.55 -12.30
C PHE A 166 -2.63 10.97 -11.21
N ASP A 167 -1.33 10.74 -11.44
CA ASP A 167 -0.23 11.14 -10.55
C ASP A 167 0.36 12.53 -10.90
N ASN A 168 -0.17 13.18 -11.93
CA ASN A 168 0.22 14.51 -12.37
C ASN A 168 -0.84 15.54 -11.99
N PHE A 169 -0.69 16.12 -10.79
CA PHE A 169 -1.61 17.09 -10.20
C PHE A 169 -1.55 18.51 -10.79
N THR A 170 -1.06 18.65 -12.02
CA THR A 170 -1.12 19.92 -12.78
C THR A 170 -2.56 20.14 -13.29
N PRO A 171 -3.09 21.38 -13.23
CA PRO A 171 -4.42 21.68 -13.77
C PRO A 171 -4.58 21.24 -15.23
N GLY A 172 -5.65 20.49 -15.53
CA GLY A 172 -5.94 19.99 -16.88
C GLY A 172 -5.34 18.62 -17.20
N LEU A 173 -4.57 18.04 -16.26
CA LEU A 173 -4.14 16.64 -16.24
C LEU A 173 -4.91 15.93 -15.10
N GLY A 174 -4.23 15.30 -14.14
CA GLY A 174 -4.86 14.68 -12.96
C GLY A 174 -5.18 15.66 -11.82
N GLY A 175 -4.86 16.95 -11.98
CA GLY A 175 -5.09 17.99 -10.97
C GLY A 175 -6.14 19.04 -11.33
N VAL A 176 -6.59 19.76 -10.31
CA VAL A 176 -7.48 20.94 -10.40
C VAL A 176 -6.72 22.22 -10.05
N LYS A 177 -7.36 23.39 -10.23
CA LYS A 177 -6.75 24.67 -9.84
C LYS A 177 -6.56 24.71 -8.32
N ARG A 178 -5.54 25.45 -7.84
CA ARG A 178 -5.19 25.54 -6.41
C ARG A 178 -6.38 25.89 -5.50
N ALA A 179 -7.30 26.74 -5.96
CA ALA A 179 -8.52 27.08 -5.21
C ALA A 179 -9.47 25.89 -5.03
N GLU A 180 -9.57 25.01 -6.02
CA GLU A 180 -10.45 23.83 -6.03
C GLU A 180 -9.81 22.66 -5.26
N LYS A 181 -8.47 22.64 -5.13
CA LYS A 181 -7.74 21.64 -4.34
C LYS A 181 -8.07 21.70 -2.84
N LEU A 182 -8.55 22.84 -2.35
CA LEU A 182 -8.90 23.04 -0.95
C LEU A 182 -10.36 22.66 -0.62
N THR A 183 -11.07 22.05 -1.55
CA THR A 183 -12.42 21.51 -1.33
C THR A 183 -12.36 20.14 -0.66
N ASP A 184 -13.34 19.83 0.17
CA ASP A 184 -13.43 18.53 0.85
C ASP A 184 -13.58 17.37 -0.15
N GLN A 185 -14.24 17.61 -1.29
CA GLN A 185 -14.38 16.63 -2.37
C GLN A 185 -13.02 16.25 -2.97
N TYR A 186 -12.18 17.24 -3.27
CA TYR A 186 -10.83 16.97 -3.80
C TYR A 186 -9.95 16.29 -2.76
N PHE A 187 -9.99 16.78 -1.52
CA PHE A 187 -9.23 16.20 -0.41
C PHE A 187 -9.59 14.73 -0.20
N LYS A 188 -10.89 14.39 -0.24
CA LYS A 188 -11.38 13.01 -0.19
C LYS A 188 -10.87 12.20 -1.36
N TYR A 189 -11.07 12.65 -2.60
CA TYR A 189 -10.63 11.96 -3.81
C TYR A 189 -9.14 11.58 -3.77
N VAL A 190 -8.24 12.53 -3.47
CA VAL A 190 -6.79 12.24 -3.41
C VAL A 190 -6.45 11.35 -2.22
N GLY A 191 -7.20 11.46 -1.12
CA GLY A 191 -7.08 10.56 0.03
C GLY A 191 -7.42 9.12 -0.31
N ASP A 192 -8.60 8.90 -0.90
CA ASP A 192 -9.09 7.58 -1.30
C ASP A 192 -8.15 6.95 -2.35
N LEU A 193 -7.62 7.74 -3.28
CA LEU A 193 -6.61 7.29 -4.26
C LEU A 193 -5.27 6.91 -3.60
N ALA A 194 -4.80 7.70 -2.63
CA ALA A 194 -3.58 7.37 -1.89
C ALA A 194 -3.76 6.08 -1.08
N GLU A 195 -4.90 5.95 -0.39
CA GLU A 195 -5.25 4.76 0.39
C GLU A 195 -5.34 3.51 -0.49
N TYR A 196 -6.02 3.59 -1.63
CA TYR A 196 -6.09 2.50 -2.61
C TYR A 196 -4.68 2.03 -3.02
N LEU A 197 -3.80 2.96 -3.42
CA LEU A 197 -2.44 2.61 -3.85
C LEU A 197 -1.60 2.03 -2.71
N THR A 198 -1.74 2.54 -1.48
CA THR A 198 -1.07 1.99 -0.30
C THR A 198 -1.54 0.56 0.00
N LEU A 199 -2.86 0.33 0.01
CA LEU A 199 -3.44 -1.00 0.25
C LEU A 199 -3.11 -1.99 -0.87
N PHE A 200 -3.12 -1.53 -2.13
CA PHE A 200 -2.67 -2.32 -3.26
C PHE A 200 -1.22 -2.78 -3.06
N ARG A 201 -0.31 -1.86 -2.71
CA ARG A 201 1.10 -2.20 -2.42
C ARG A 201 1.24 -3.22 -1.28
N LYS A 202 0.49 -3.05 -0.18
CA LYS A 202 0.49 -4.01 0.94
C LYS A 202 0.05 -5.41 0.48
N ARG A 203 -0.99 -5.48 -0.36
CA ARG A 203 -1.50 -6.75 -0.89
C ARG A 203 -0.55 -7.38 -1.91
N THR A 204 0.15 -6.61 -2.74
CA THR A 204 1.06 -7.15 -3.77
C THR A 204 2.45 -7.48 -3.26
N LYS A 205 2.88 -6.86 -2.16
CA LYS A 205 4.22 -7.04 -1.56
C LYS A 205 4.12 -7.24 -0.05
N PRO A 206 3.51 -8.34 0.43
CA PRO A 206 3.28 -8.56 1.87
C PRO A 206 4.56 -8.75 2.69
N LEU A 207 5.67 -9.12 2.04
CA LEU A 207 6.99 -9.27 2.67
C LEU A 207 7.79 -7.96 2.76
N GLU A 208 7.30 -6.87 2.15
CA GLU A 208 7.92 -5.55 2.27
C GLU A 208 7.19 -4.69 3.29
N ASP A 209 7.94 -4.02 4.17
CA ASP A 209 7.39 -3.05 5.13
C ASP A 209 6.90 -1.79 4.41
N THR A 210 5.65 -1.84 3.98
CA THR A 210 4.99 -0.74 3.27
C THR A 210 4.79 0.47 4.18
N ASP A 211 4.61 0.28 5.49
CA ASP A 211 4.44 1.39 6.43
C ASP A 211 5.74 2.17 6.60
N LYS A 212 6.89 1.47 6.64
CA LYS A 212 8.19 2.12 6.57
C LYS A 212 8.39 2.89 5.27
N VAL A 213 8.08 2.30 4.12
CA VAL A 213 8.19 2.99 2.81
C VAL A 213 7.32 4.25 2.77
N VAL A 214 6.09 4.20 3.28
CA VAL A 214 5.21 5.37 3.37
C VAL A 214 5.80 6.42 4.33
N SER A 215 6.35 6.00 5.47
CA SER A 215 7.00 6.92 6.42
C SER A 215 8.24 7.61 5.83
N GLU A 216 8.99 6.92 4.96
CA GLU A 216 10.12 7.50 4.23
C GLU A 216 9.63 8.57 3.24
N PHE A 217 8.51 8.33 2.55
CA PHE A 217 7.89 9.34 1.68
C PHE A 217 7.41 10.56 2.46
N ASP A 218 6.82 10.34 3.63
CA ASP A 218 6.37 11.43 4.50
C ASP A 218 7.56 12.24 5.00
N ALA A 219 8.66 11.59 5.41
CA ALA A 219 9.89 12.27 5.81
C ALA A 219 10.55 13.04 4.65
N GLU A 220 10.50 12.52 3.42
CA GLU A 220 10.93 13.25 2.23
C GLU A 220 10.02 14.46 1.94
N PHE A 221 8.72 14.31 2.11
CA PHE A 221 7.74 15.39 1.97
C PHE A 221 8.02 16.51 2.97
N GLU A 222 8.19 16.20 4.25
CA GLU A 222 8.48 17.21 5.28
C GLU A 222 9.72 18.04 4.92
N LYS A 223 10.79 17.37 4.49
CA LYS A 223 12.02 18.06 4.05
C LYS A 223 11.79 18.95 2.83
N ALA A 224 10.99 18.49 1.86
CA ALA A 224 10.66 19.27 0.67
C ALA A 224 9.71 20.42 0.98
N TRP A 225 8.79 20.23 1.93
CA TRP A 225 7.83 21.23 2.38
C TRP A 225 8.53 22.36 3.14
N ASP A 226 9.45 22.02 4.05
CA ASP A 226 10.27 22.98 4.80
C ASP A 226 11.15 23.85 3.90
N LYS A 227 11.56 23.31 2.76
CA LYS A 227 12.36 24.01 1.74
C LYS A 227 11.53 24.72 0.67
N ASP A 228 10.21 24.61 0.72
CA ASP A 228 9.29 25.13 -0.31
C ASP A 228 9.58 24.57 -1.72
N GLU A 229 10.01 23.31 -1.81
CA GLU A 229 10.38 22.60 -3.06
C GLU A 229 9.24 21.75 -3.63
N VAL A 230 8.10 21.66 -2.93
CA VAL A 230 6.94 20.87 -3.37
C VAL A 230 6.26 21.57 -4.55
N LYS A 231 6.41 20.97 -5.74
CA LYS A 231 5.86 21.49 -7.00
C LYS A 231 4.34 21.72 -6.91
N GLY A 232 3.90 22.93 -7.25
CA GLY A 232 2.49 23.33 -7.24
C GLY A 232 1.97 23.83 -5.89
N TRP A 233 2.81 23.76 -4.85
CA TRP A 233 2.48 24.17 -3.49
C TRP A 233 3.45 25.18 -2.89
N GLN A 234 4.40 25.67 -3.71
CA GLN A 234 5.30 26.73 -3.29
C GLN A 234 4.53 27.93 -2.74
N MET A 235 5.09 28.59 -1.75
CA MET A 235 4.62 29.89 -1.33
C MET A 235 4.73 30.83 -2.52
N ASP A 236 3.74 31.70 -2.66
CA ASP A 236 3.81 32.74 -3.66
C ASP A 236 5.03 33.59 -3.32
N GLN A 237 6.15 33.40 -4.05
CA GLN A 237 7.25 34.33 -3.96
C GLN A 237 6.71 35.70 -4.38
N PRO A 238 7.13 36.79 -3.70
CA PRO A 238 6.88 38.12 -4.24
C PRO A 238 7.48 38.12 -5.64
N SER A 239 6.62 38.18 -6.65
CA SER A 239 7.03 38.06 -8.03
C SER A 239 8.09 39.12 -8.31
N ALA A 240 9.18 38.71 -8.95
CA ALA A 240 10.13 39.63 -9.57
C ALA A 240 9.47 40.46 -10.71
N ASP A 241 8.23 40.13 -11.09
CA ASP A 241 7.27 41.02 -11.75
C ASP A 241 6.30 41.61 -10.71
N GLY A 242 6.72 42.67 -10.04
CA GLY A 242 6.04 43.28 -8.90
C GLY A 242 4.59 43.70 -9.15
N THR A 243 3.65 42.78 -8.90
CA THR A 243 2.32 43.10 -8.36
C THR A 243 2.20 42.43 -6.99
N THR A 244 3.14 42.81 -6.13
CA THR A 244 2.81 43.04 -4.73
C THR A 244 1.47 43.77 -4.66
N ASN A 245 0.66 43.46 -3.65
CA ASN A 245 -0.41 44.34 -3.19
C ASN A 245 0.20 45.65 -2.63
N ILE A 246 0.96 46.36 -3.48
CA ILE A 246 1.28 47.77 -3.36
C ILE A 246 -0.04 48.44 -3.71
N VAL A 247 -0.74 48.78 -2.64
CA VAL A 247 -1.38 50.07 -2.49
C VAL A 247 -1.10 50.98 -3.69
N THR A 248 -2.12 51.27 -4.49
CA THR A 248 -2.02 52.09 -5.72
C THR A 248 -1.50 53.53 -5.50
N ASN A 249 -1.28 53.94 -4.24
CA ASN A 249 -0.83 55.25 -3.82
C ASN A 249 -0.01 55.15 -2.51
N ALA A 250 1.03 55.97 -2.31
CA ALA A 250 1.83 55.94 -1.06
C ALA A 250 1.03 56.20 0.23
N GLU A 251 -0.19 56.72 0.12
CA GLU A 251 -1.10 57.03 1.24
C GLU A 251 -2.25 56.03 1.40
N ALA A 252 -2.42 55.08 0.48
CA ALA A 252 -3.58 54.20 0.52
C ALA A 252 -3.43 53.08 1.57
N VAL A 253 -4.56 52.66 2.15
CA VAL A 253 -4.61 51.74 3.29
C VAL A 253 -5.54 50.58 2.95
N TRP A 254 -5.09 49.35 3.21
CA TRP A 254 -5.87 48.14 3.01
C TRP A 254 -6.71 47.81 4.25
N CYS A 255 -7.93 47.31 4.06
CA CYS A 255 -8.75 46.78 5.13
C CYS A 255 -8.91 45.27 5.00
N ASP A 256 -8.39 44.52 5.97
CA ASP A 256 -8.49 43.06 6.00
C ASP A 256 -9.92 42.55 6.19
N ASP A 257 -10.80 43.30 6.86
CA ASP A 257 -12.18 42.90 7.08
C ASP A 257 -13.06 43.10 5.84
N CYS A 258 -12.74 44.11 5.03
CA CYS A 258 -13.50 44.45 3.83
C CYS A 258 -12.84 43.95 2.53
N GLU A 259 -11.59 43.46 2.60
CA GLU A 259 -10.75 43.09 1.45
C GLU A 259 -10.74 44.17 0.35
N ARG A 260 -10.59 45.44 0.76
CA ARG A 260 -10.62 46.60 -0.16
C ARG A 260 -9.56 47.63 0.20
N GLU A 261 -9.02 48.26 -0.85
CA GLU A 261 -8.12 49.42 -0.73
C GLU A 261 -8.89 50.73 -0.53
N PHE A 262 -8.33 51.62 0.30
CA PHE A 262 -8.84 52.96 0.54
C PHE A 262 -7.78 53.99 0.20
N LYS A 263 -8.16 55.05 -0.51
CA LYS A 263 -7.22 56.02 -1.12
C LYS A 263 -6.33 56.77 -0.13
N ASN A 264 -6.78 57.00 1.10
CA ASN A 264 -6.01 57.62 2.17
C ASN A 264 -6.52 57.18 3.56
N GLU A 265 -5.73 57.46 4.59
CA GLU A 265 -6.05 57.07 5.98
C GLU A 265 -7.36 57.69 6.50
N ASN A 266 -7.73 58.89 6.04
CA ASN A 266 -8.99 59.54 6.44
C ASN A 266 -10.22 58.80 5.90
N VAL A 267 -10.19 58.35 4.65
CA VAL A 267 -11.28 57.56 4.05
C VAL A 267 -11.31 56.15 4.68
N TYR A 268 -10.15 55.58 5.00
CA TYR A 268 -10.07 54.33 5.76
C TYR A 268 -10.72 54.47 7.14
N LYS A 269 -10.36 55.48 7.94
CA LYS A 269 -10.97 55.71 9.26
C LYS A 269 -12.47 55.98 9.18
N GLY A 270 -12.91 56.71 8.14
CA GLY A 270 -14.33 56.93 7.86
C GLY A 270 -15.10 55.65 7.50
N HIS A 271 -14.45 54.67 6.86
CA HIS A 271 -15.11 53.42 6.50
C HIS A 271 -15.29 52.45 7.67
N LEU A 272 -14.43 52.51 8.70
CA LEU A 272 -14.46 51.61 9.87
C LEU A 272 -15.77 51.71 10.66
N THR A 273 -16.40 52.88 10.65
CA THR A 273 -17.71 53.09 11.32
C THR A 273 -18.89 52.81 10.39
N GLY A 274 -18.62 52.47 9.12
CA GLY A 274 -19.63 52.21 8.12
C GLY A 274 -20.33 50.86 8.33
N ARG A 275 -21.65 50.84 8.12
CA ARG A 275 -22.49 49.63 8.26
C ARG A 275 -22.02 48.42 7.45
N LYS A 276 -21.27 48.65 6.36
CA LYS A 276 -20.67 47.58 5.53
C LYS A 276 -19.45 46.94 6.20
N HIS A 277 -18.57 47.75 6.79
CA HIS A 277 -17.40 47.25 7.52
C HIS A 277 -17.83 46.48 8.78
N ILE A 278 -18.76 47.04 9.57
CA ILE A 278 -19.27 46.39 10.79
C ILE A 278 -19.83 44.99 10.49
N LYS A 279 -20.63 44.86 9.41
CA LYS A 279 -21.16 43.55 8.98
C LYS A 279 -20.06 42.60 8.50
N ALA A 280 -19.04 43.09 7.81
CA ALA A 280 -17.94 42.27 7.32
C ALA A 280 -17.05 41.78 8.49
N ALA A 281 -16.77 42.66 9.46
CA ALA A 281 -16.07 42.33 10.69
C ALA A 281 -16.85 41.33 11.57
N GLU A 282 -18.17 41.48 11.69
CA GLU A 282 -19.04 40.51 12.38
C GLU A 282 -19.07 39.14 11.68
N GLN A 283 -19.16 39.09 10.35
CA GLN A 283 -19.10 37.84 9.60
C GLN A 283 -17.74 37.14 9.76
N ARG A 284 -16.66 37.92 9.85
CA ARG A 284 -15.31 37.39 10.07
C ARG A 284 -15.15 36.83 11.48
N LYS A 285 -15.68 37.53 12.49
CA LYS A 285 -15.77 37.02 13.87
C LYS A 285 -16.63 35.76 13.97
N GLN A 286 -17.75 35.68 13.26
CA GLN A 286 -18.59 34.48 13.23
C GLN A 286 -17.93 33.29 12.50
N ARG A 287 -16.98 33.54 11.60
CA ARG A 287 -16.18 32.50 10.92
C ARG A 287 -14.98 32.01 11.75
N GLN A 288 -14.64 32.69 12.85
CA GLN A 288 -13.72 32.16 13.86
C GLN A 288 -14.54 31.40 14.90
N PRO A 289 -14.51 30.05 14.92
CA PRO A 289 -15.02 29.33 16.07
C PRO A 289 -14.13 29.63 17.28
N GLU A 290 -14.75 29.78 18.45
CA GLU A 290 -14.06 29.92 19.73
C GLU A 290 -13.33 28.62 20.08
N THR A 291 -12.12 28.44 19.55
CA THR A 291 -11.10 27.54 20.07
C THR A 291 -9.76 28.21 19.88
N GLY A 292 -9.41 29.04 20.85
CA GLY A 292 -8.05 29.52 21.03
C GLY A 292 -7.19 28.37 21.54
N GLU A 293 -6.63 27.59 20.62
CA GLU A 293 -5.37 26.87 20.84
C GLU A 293 -4.48 27.16 19.64
N GLU A 294 -3.70 28.22 19.80
CA GLU A 294 -2.59 28.58 18.94
C GLU A 294 -1.51 27.49 19.09
N THR A 295 -1.49 26.52 18.19
CA THR A 295 -0.39 25.54 18.15
C THR A 295 0.84 26.23 17.58
N THR A 296 1.74 26.65 18.47
CA THR A 296 3.06 27.16 18.14
C THR A 296 3.94 26.02 17.65
N ASP A 297 4.29 26.02 16.36
CA ASP A 297 5.35 25.14 15.86
C ASP A 297 6.73 25.81 16.01
N ARG A 298 7.79 25.00 16.05
CA ARG A 298 9.16 25.28 16.56
C ARG A 298 9.97 26.37 15.83
N LYS A 299 9.34 27.25 15.04
CA LYS A 299 9.96 28.38 14.33
C LYS A 299 9.19 29.71 14.41
N GLY A 300 8.27 29.89 15.35
CA GLY A 300 7.76 31.23 15.70
C GLY A 300 7.04 32.00 14.59
N SER A 301 6.55 31.33 13.55
CA SER A 301 5.76 31.91 12.46
C SER A 301 4.31 31.49 12.62
N ILE A 302 3.37 32.44 12.55
CA ILE A 302 1.93 32.18 12.58
C ILE A 302 1.56 31.46 11.26
N VAL A 303 1.41 30.13 11.32
CA VAL A 303 0.96 29.35 10.15
C VAL A 303 -0.54 29.58 9.97
N SER A 304 -0.93 30.19 8.85
CA SER A 304 -2.35 30.39 8.56
C SER A 304 -3.10 29.04 8.47
N ALA A 305 -4.35 29.00 8.94
CA ALA A 305 -5.21 27.82 8.80
C ALA A 305 -5.33 27.32 7.34
N LYS A 306 -5.21 28.24 6.38
CA LYS A 306 -5.12 27.91 4.95
C LYS A 306 -3.87 27.06 4.65
N ARG A 307 -2.69 27.45 5.14
CA ARG A 307 -1.45 26.72 4.89
C ARG A 307 -1.45 25.32 5.52
N VAL A 308 -2.12 25.14 6.66
CA VAL A 308 -2.34 23.81 7.26
C VAL A 308 -3.18 22.92 6.33
N LYS A 309 -4.28 23.45 5.77
CA LYS A 309 -5.08 22.71 4.78
C LYS A 309 -4.31 22.42 3.50
N GLU A 310 -3.55 23.40 2.99
CA GLU A 310 -2.68 23.21 1.82
C GLU A 310 -1.65 22.09 2.07
N ARG A 311 -1.03 22.05 3.25
CA ARG A 311 -0.07 21.01 3.64
C ARG A 311 -0.70 19.63 3.58
N ALA A 312 -1.89 19.46 4.16
CA ALA A 312 -2.58 18.17 4.18
C ALA A 312 -2.95 17.66 2.78
N VAL A 313 -3.36 18.55 1.87
CA VAL A 313 -3.62 18.17 0.47
C VAL A 313 -2.32 17.85 -0.25
N ALA A 314 -1.28 18.69 -0.07
CA ALA A 314 0.03 18.52 -0.70
C ALA A 314 0.70 17.20 -0.30
N GLU A 315 0.58 16.81 0.96
CA GLU A 315 1.08 15.54 1.48
C GLU A 315 0.44 14.35 0.75
N ARG A 316 -0.90 14.35 0.58
CA ARG A 316 -1.62 13.29 -0.14
C ARG A 316 -1.24 13.23 -1.61
N GLU A 317 -1.15 14.37 -2.28
CA GLU A 317 -0.68 14.44 -3.66
C GLU A 317 0.75 13.89 -3.80
N TYR A 318 1.64 14.27 -2.86
CA TYR A 318 3.00 13.78 -2.84
C TYR A 318 3.04 12.26 -2.66
N ARG A 319 2.24 11.73 -1.73
CA ARG A 319 2.14 10.29 -1.46
C ARG A 319 1.65 9.51 -2.68
N VAL A 320 0.58 9.95 -3.35
CA VAL A 320 0.11 9.33 -4.62
C VAL A 320 1.22 9.28 -5.65
N LYS A 321 1.94 10.39 -5.84
CA LYS A 321 3.03 10.47 -6.82
C LYS A 321 4.17 9.50 -6.51
N ARG A 322 4.57 9.39 -5.24
CA ARG A 322 5.61 8.47 -4.79
C ARG A 322 5.19 7.01 -4.93
N LEU A 323 3.96 6.68 -4.53
CA LEU A 323 3.40 5.33 -4.67
C LEU A 323 3.32 4.92 -6.15
N ALA A 324 2.77 5.77 -7.01
CA ALA A 324 2.69 5.53 -8.46
C ALA A 324 4.06 5.39 -9.11
N SER A 325 5.07 6.14 -8.64
CA SER A 325 6.45 6.00 -9.12
C SER A 325 7.10 4.71 -8.64
N SER A 326 6.81 4.26 -7.42
CA SER A 326 7.34 3.01 -6.86
C SER A 326 6.73 1.74 -7.47
N MET A 327 5.55 1.88 -8.10
CA MET A 327 4.81 0.82 -8.78
C MET A 327 4.65 1.16 -10.28
N SER A 328 5.75 1.58 -10.91
CA SER A 328 5.74 2.06 -12.29
C SER A 328 5.41 0.96 -13.29
N THR A 329 5.77 -0.29 -12.98
CA THR A 329 5.50 -1.46 -13.83
C THR A 329 4.00 -1.76 -13.86
N GLU A 330 3.38 -1.85 -12.70
CA GLU A 330 1.94 -2.07 -12.54
C GLU A 330 1.17 -0.93 -13.21
N ARG A 331 1.64 0.32 -13.07
CA ARG A 331 1.08 1.47 -13.77
C ARG A 331 1.13 1.31 -15.29
N SER A 332 2.30 1.00 -15.86
CA SER A 332 2.45 0.85 -17.31
C SER A 332 1.63 -0.31 -17.85
N ASP A 333 1.65 -1.43 -17.13
CA ASP A 333 0.94 -2.65 -17.48
C ASP A 333 -0.57 -2.44 -17.46
N THR A 334 -1.08 -1.69 -16.48
CA THR A 334 -2.50 -1.31 -16.40
C THR A 334 -2.93 -0.54 -17.64
N ARG A 335 -2.15 0.46 -18.07
CA ARG A 335 -2.47 1.26 -19.27
C ARG A 335 -2.51 0.37 -20.52
N VAL A 336 -1.47 -0.44 -20.72
CA VAL A 336 -1.38 -1.35 -21.89
C VAL A 336 -2.52 -2.35 -21.89
N ASN A 337 -2.86 -2.92 -20.72
CA ASN A 337 -3.97 -3.86 -20.60
C ASN A 337 -5.31 -3.20 -20.92
N VAL A 338 -5.55 -1.98 -20.47
CA VAL A 338 -6.79 -1.24 -20.77
C VAL A 338 -6.88 -0.89 -22.26
N GLU A 339 -5.78 -0.45 -22.88
CA GLU A 339 -5.73 -0.18 -24.32
C GLU A 339 -6.01 -1.44 -25.14
N ARG A 340 -5.41 -2.57 -24.74
CA ARG A 340 -5.66 -3.88 -25.34
C ARG A 340 -7.12 -4.33 -25.15
N LYS A 341 -7.67 -4.19 -23.93
CA LYS A 341 -9.08 -4.52 -23.60
C LYS A 341 -10.08 -3.70 -24.40
N GLN A 342 -9.76 -2.45 -24.76
CA GLN A 342 -10.62 -1.63 -25.63
C GLN A 342 -10.72 -2.17 -27.06
N GLY A 343 -9.68 -2.88 -27.54
CA GLY A 343 -9.69 -3.53 -28.85
C GLY A 343 -10.34 -4.92 -28.86
N MET A 344 -10.63 -5.50 -27.70
CA MET A 344 -11.17 -6.85 -27.58
C MET A 344 -12.70 -6.91 -27.56
N THR A 345 -13.22 -7.96 -28.17
CA THR A 345 -14.63 -8.35 -28.08
C THR A 345 -14.97 -8.86 -26.67
N GLU A 346 -16.27 -8.87 -26.34
CA GLU A 346 -16.75 -9.41 -25.06
C GLU A 346 -16.33 -10.86 -24.83
N ARG A 347 -16.38 -11.68 -25.89
CA ARG A 347 -16.01 -13.10 -25.83
C ARG A 347 -14.52 -13.28 -25.50
N GLU A 348 -13.66 -12.47 -26.10
CA GLU A 348 -12.22 -12.50 -25.83
C GLU A 348 -11.92 -12.05 -24.40
N ARG A 349 -12.59 -10.99 -23.92
CA ARG A 349 -12.46 -10.53 -22.52
C ARG A 349 -12.88 -11.58 -21.51
N GLN A 350 -13.99 -12.28 -21.74
CA GLN A 350 -14.43 -13.38 -20.88
C GLN A 350 -13.44 -14.55 -20.91
N GLN A 351 -12.95 -14.92 -22.10
CA GLN A 351 -11.98 -16.02 -22.23
C GLN A 351 -10.68 -15.72 -21.50
N GLU A 352 -10.21 -14.48 -21.48
CA GLU A 352 -9.02 -14.11 -20.71
C GLU A 352 -9.24 -14.16 -19.21
N LEU A 353 -10.41 -13.73 -18.74
CA LEU A 353 -10.76 -13.83 -17.33
C LEU A 353 -10.81 -15.31 -16.90
N ASP A 354 -11.46 -16.15 -17.71
CA ASP A 354 -11.53 -17.59 -17.48
C ASP A 354 -10.12 -18.22 -17.51
N ASN A 355 -9.25 -17.83 -18.46
CA ASN A 355 -7.87 -18.30 -18.50
C ASN A 355 -7.07 -17.88 -17.25
N LEU A 356 -7.26 -16.65 -16.77
CA LEU A 356 -6.58 -16.16 -15.58
C LEU A 356 -7.00 -16.91 -14.31
N LEU A 357 -8.27 -17.33 -14.25
CA LEU A 357 -8.79 -18.17 -13.18
C LEU A 357 -8.34 -19.63 -13.34
N ASN A 358 -8.38 -20.19 -14.55
CA ASN A 358 -8.10 -21.61 -14.81
C ASN A 358 -6.61 -21.96 -14.86
N VAL A 359 -5.71 -21.04 -15.23
CA VAL A 359 -4.25 -21.28 -15.21
C VAL A 359 -3.73 -21.41 -13.76
N SER A 360 -4.57 -21.06 -12.77
CA SER A 360 -4.33 -21.37 -11.37
C SER A 360 -4.77 -22.78 -10.94
N GLU A 361 -5.43 -23.54 -11.82
CA GLU A 361 -6.01 -24.86 -11.53
C GLU A 361 -5.07 -26.04 -11.75
N THR A 362 -3.94 -25.89 -12.46
CA THR A 362 -3.01 -27.01 -12.72
C THR A 362 -2.07 -27.25 -11.53
N PRO A 363 -2.27 -28.32 -10.74
CA PRO A 363 -1.35 -28.67 -9.67
C PRO A 363 -0.10 -29.29 -10.30
N ARG A 364 1.09 -28.94 -9.79
CA ARG A 364 2.31 -29.74 -10.00
C ARG A 364 2.14 -31.09 -9.27
N GLY A 365 1.33 -31.97 -9.84
CA GLY A 365 1.19 -33.38 -9.47
C GLY A 365 2.01 -34.25 -10.42
N GLY A 366 3.32 -34.02 -10.47
CA GLY A 366 4.29 -34.81 -11.22
C GLY A 366 5.63 -34.70 -10.51
N ALA A 367 6.20 -35.83 -10.14
CA ALA A 367 7.40 -35.94 -9.34
C ALA A 367 8.57 -35.10 -9.91
N ALA A 368 9.48 -34.72 -9.01
CA ALA A 368 10.83 -34.35 -9.39
C ALA A 368 11.46 -35.52 -10.18
N GLU A 369 11.44 -35.42 -11.50
CA GLU A 369 12.52 -35.88 -12.35
C GLU A 369 13.22 -34.64 -12.87
N ASP A 370 14.52 -34.59 -12.63
CA ASP A 370 15.49 -33.68 -13.23
C ASP A 370 15.61 -34.07 -14.72
N GLY A 371 14.52 -33.88 -15.46
CA GLY A 371 14.37 -34.11 -16.87
C GLY A 371 13.98 -32.79 -17.51
N GLU A 372 14.79 -32.34 -18.46
CA GLU A 372 14.53 -31.22 -19.34
C GLU A 372 13.15 -31.39 -20.00
N GLU A 373 12.08 -30.85 -19.39
CA GLU A 373 10.80 -30.70 -20.06
C GLU A 373 10.94 -29.54 -21.07
N GLU A 374 11.45 -29.93 -22.24
CA GLU A 374 11.05 -29.33 -23.51
C GLU A 374 9.53 -29.18 -23.49
N GLY A 375 9.07 -27.93 -23.50
CA GLY A 375 7.66 -27.64 -23.66
C GLY A 375 7.16 -28.35 -24.91
N GLU A 376 6.10 -29.15 -24.73
CA GLU A 376 5.12 -29.45 -25.77
C GLU A 376 4.40 -28.13 -26.16
N ASP A 377 5.18 -27.18 -26.69
CA ASP A 377 4.68 -26.26 -27.70
C ASP A 377 4.56 -27.09 -28.97
N GLY A 378 3.33 -27.28 -29.44
CA GLY A 378 3.03 -27.75 -30.80
C GLY A 378 3.50 -26.79 -31.91
N GLU A 379 4.52 -25.98 -31.64
CA GLU A 379 5.32 -25.27 -32.63
C GLU A 379 6.76 -25.76 -32.47
N GLU A 380 7.08 -26.83 -33.21
CA GLU A 380 8.44 -27.27 -33.51
C GLU A 380 9.32 -26.02 -33.65
N LYS A 381 10.33 -25.82 -32.78
CA LYS A 381 11.25 -24.68 -32.89
C LYS A 381 11.97 -24.76 -34.24
N ILE A 382 11.40 -24.09 -35.24
CA ILE A 382 11.89 -24.10 -36.61
C ILE A 382 13.28 -23.48 -36.62
N TYR A 383 14.30 -24.32 -36.88
CA TYR A 383 15.71 -23.94 -36.92
C TYR A 383 15.97 -22.94 -38.07
N ASN A 384 15.98 -21.65 -37.73
CA ASN A 384 16.20 -20.53 -38.67
C ASN A 384 17.46 -19.72 -38.31
N PRO A 385 18.66 -20.32 -38.41
CA PRO A 385 19.92 -19.64 -38.03
C PRO A 385 20.24 -18.41 -38.91
N LEU A 386 19.59 -18.29 -40.07
CA LEU A 386 19.78 -17.18 -41.01
C LEU A 386 18.69 -16.09 -40.90
N LYS A 387 17.75 -16.21 -39.94
CA LYS A 387 16.63 -15.26 -39.73
C LYS A 387 15.86 -14.92 -41.01
N LEU A 388 15.64 -15.92 -41.87
CA LEU A 388 14.89 -15.72 -43.11
C LEU A 388 13.40 -15.50 -42.79
N PRO A 389 12.68 -14.66 -43.57
CA PRO A 389 11.24 -14.51 -43.43
C PRO A 389 10.52 -15.87 -43.49
N LEU A 390 9.51 -16.04 -42.65
CA LEU A 390 8.72 -17.27 -42.62
C LEU A 390 7.67 -17.24 -43.73
N ALA A 391 7.46 -18.36 -44.41
CA ALA A 391 6.36 -18.53 -45.33
C ALA A 391 5.04 -18.75 -44.57
N TRP A 392 3.93 -18.81 -45.31
CA TRP A 392 2.59 -19.04 -44.75
C TRP A 392 2.44 -20.41 -44.06
N ASP A 393 3.39 -21.33 -44.27
CA ASP A 393 3.48 -22.64 -43.61
C ASP A 393 4.32 -22.60 -42.31
N GLY A 394 4.77 -21.43 -41.89
CA GLY A 394 5.61 -21.23 -40.70
C GLY A 394 7.09 -21.54 -40.89
N LYS A 395 7.52 -22.12 -42.03
CA LYS A 395 8.92 -22.51 -42.28
C LYS A 395 9.72 -21.38 -42.94
N PRO A 396 11.04 -21.30 -42.75
CA PRO A 396 11.86 -20.23 -43.32
C PRO A 396 11.91 -20.41 -44.84
N ILE A 397 11.71 -19.33 -45.59
CA ILE A 397 11.81 -19.40 -47.05
C ILE A 397 13.19 -19.91 -47.49
N PRO A 398 13.32 -20.65 -48.60
CA PRO A 398 14.62 -21.10 -49.10
C PRO A 398 15.58 -19.92 -49.34
N PHE A 399 16.84 -20.05 -48.92
CA PHE A 399 17.84 -18.99 -48.97
C PHE A 399 18.05 -18.38 -50.38
N TRP A 400 17.93 -19.20 -51.44
CA TRP A 400 18.05 -18.73 -52.83
C TRP A 400 16.90 -17.81 -53.25
N LEU A 401 15.70 -17.98 -52.66
CA LEU A 401 14.53 -17.15 -52.94
C LEU A 401 14.67 -15.76 -52.30
N TYR A 402 15.20 -15.70 -51.08
CA TYR A 402 15.54 -14.43 -50.40
C TYR A 402 16.56 -13.62 -51.21
N ARG A 403 17.63 -14.28 -51.69
CA ARG A 403 18.65 -13.64 -52.55
C ARG A 403 18.14 -13.17 -53.91
N LEU A 404 17.00 -13.67 -54.38
CA LEU A 404 16.41 -13.25 -55.66
C LEU A 404 15.66 -11.91 -55.54
N HIS A 405 15.17 -11.57 -54.34
CA HIS A 405 14.32 -10.40 -54.12
C HIS A 405 14.96 -9.23 -53.34
N GLY A 406 16.22 -9.38 -52.89
CA GLY A 406 16.98 -8.31 -52.24
C GLY A 406 16.87 -8.34 -50.73
#